data_AF-A0A2T4DCI9-F1
#
_entry.id   AF-A0A2T4DCI9-F1
#
_cell.length_a   1.000
_cell.length_b   1.000
_cell.length_c   1.000
_cell.angle_alpha   90.00
_cell.angle_beta   90.00
_cell.angle_gamma   90.00
#
_symmetry.space_group_name_H-M   'P 1'
#
loop_
_entity.id
_entity.type
_entity.pdbx_description
1 polymer ?
#
loop_
_entity_poly.entity_id
_entity_poly.type
_entity_poly.pdbx_seq_one_letter_code
_entity_poly.pdbx_strand_id
1 'polypeptide(L)'
;MSRQDSIWNRVDWLLIALFFVLVIFGWLNIYAVGYDAEQVQSIFSFDLNSGKQLIWIAGSVVLIIVIMIIDFRFFDSFAYYIYAGFIFMLILVLLFGTEIAGNKSWFVLGPMRLQPSEFTKFATALAVAKFFST
;
A
#
# COMPACT_ATOMS: atom_id res chain seq x y z
N MET A 1 30.32 0.56 26.72
CA MET A 1 30.09 0.94 25.30
C MET A 1 28.84 0.22 24.84
N SER A 2 27.68 0.86 24.97
CA SER A 2 26.43 0.30 24.43
C SER A 2 26.51 0.36 22.91
N ARG A 3 26.56 -0.80 22.25
CA ARG A 3 26.26 -0.88 20.82
C ARG A 3 24.84 -0.35 20.68
N GLN A 4 24.70 0.90 20.23
CA GLN A 4 23.46 1.35 19.63
C GLN A 4 23.30 0.47 18.39
N ASP A 5 22.52 -0.60 18.51
CA ASP A 5 22.02 -1.32 17.35
C ASP A 5 21.11 -0.34 16.62
N SER A 6 21.74 0.44 15.75
CA SER A 6 21.10 1.31 14.79
C SER A 6 19.94 0.54 14.14
N ILE A 7 18.75 1.14 14.08
CA ILE A 7 17.54 0.54 13.46
C ILE A 7 17.89 -0.02 12.07
N TRP A 8 18.81 0.65 11.36
CA TRP A 8 19.38 0.28 10.07
C TRP A 8 20.08 -1.10 10.03
N ASN A 9 20.59 -1.62 11.16
CA ASN A 9 21.21 -2.94 11.25
C ASN A 9 20.19 -4.08 11.48
N ARG A 10 18.95 -3.75 11.85
CA ARG A 10 17.86 -4.73 12.05
C ARG A 10 16.99 -4.91 10.80
N VAL A 11 17.25 -4.09 9.78
CA VAL A 11 16.52 -4.12 8.52
C VAL A 11 17.14 -5.15 7.59
N ASP A 12 16.30 -6.00 7.00
CA ASP A 12 16.71 -6.91 5.94
C ASP A 12 16.86 -6.14 4.61
N TRP A 13 18.11 -5.74 4.32
CA TRP A 13 18.45 -5.00 3.12
C TRP A 13 18.24 -5.81 1.83
N LEU A 14 18.33 -7.14 1.89
CA LEU A 14 18.10 -8.00 0.73
C LEU A 14 16.61 -7.97 0.37
N LEU A 15 15.72 -8.07 1.36
CA LEU A 15 14.27 -7.96 1.15
C LEU A 15 13.90 -6.61 0.52
N ILE A 16 14.48 -5.51 1.03
CA ILE A 16 14.24 -4.16 0.48
C ILE A 16 14.74 -4.06 -0.96
N ALA A 17 15.93 -4.57 -1.25
CA ALA A 17 16.48 -4.57 -2.60
C ALA A 17 15.58 -5.35 -3.58
N LEU A 18 15.14 -6.55 -3.19
CA LEU A 18 14.22 -7.35 -4.00
C LEU A 18 12.87 -6.65 -4.22
N PHE A 19 12.33 -5.99 -3.19
CA PHE A 19 11.12 -5.20 -3.31
C PHE A 19 11.27 -4.09 -4.36
N PHE A 20 12.32 -3.28 -4.30
CA PHE A 20 12.53 -2.20 -5.26
C PHE A 20 12.76 -2.70 -6.68
N VAL A 21 13.47 -3.83 -6.84
CA VAL A 21 13.64 -4.48 -8.15
C VAL A 21 12.27 -4.82 -8.74
N LEU A 22 11.39 -5.47 -7.99
CA LEU A 22 10.04 -5.82 -8.44
C LEU A 22 9.19 -4.58 -8.77
N VAL A 23 9.28 -3.52 -7.96
CA VAL A 23 8.57 -2.25 -8.21
C VAL A 23 9.05 -1.61 -9.52
N ILE A 24 10.36 -1.56 -9.77
CA ILE A 24 10.92 -1.01 -11.02
C ILE A 24 10.46 -1.84 -12.22
N PHE A 25 10.54 -3.18 -12.15
CA PHE A 25 10.05 -4.04 -13.22
C PHE A 25 8.55 -3.84 -13.49
N GLY A 26 7.73 -3.74 -12.45
CA GLY A 26 6.31 -3.45 -12.58
C GLY A 26 6.04 -2.08 -13.23
N TRP A 27 6.80 -1.06 -12.84
CA TRP A 27 6.69 0.28 -13.41
C TRP A 27 7.08 0.32 -14.89
N LEU A 28 8.17 -0.35 -15.26
CA LEU A 28 8.59 -0.49 -16.67
C LEU A 28 7.54 -1.25 -17.50
N ASN A 29 6.89 -2.27 -16.92
CA ASN A 29 5.83 -3.01 -17.60
C ASN A 29 4.60 -2.13 -17.88
N ILE A 30 4.18 -1.31 -16.90
CA ILE A 30 3.08 -0.35 -17.08
C ILE A 30 3.38 0.63 -18.22
N TYR A 31 4.63 1.11 -18.31
CA TYR A 31 5.05 1.94 -19.43
C TYR A 31 5.04 1.19 -20.76
N ALA A 32 5.56 -0.05 -20.79
CA ALA A 32 5.62 -0.86 -22.00
C ALA A 32 4.24 -1.18 -22.58
N VAL A 33 3.22 -1.43 -21.74
CA VAL A 33 1.84 -1.70 -22.18
C VAL A 33 1.17 -0.45 -22.75
N GLY A 34 1.48 0.73 -22.22
CA GLY A 34 0.94 2.01 -22.68
C GLY A 34 1.76 2.71 -23.76
N TYR A 35 2.84 2.07 -24.25
CA TYR A 35 3.76 2.69 -25.19
C TYR A 35 3.16 2.74 -26.60
N ASP A 36 3.09 3.94 -27.16
CA ASP A 36 2.72 4.18 -28.56
C ASP A 36 3.93 4.76 -29.31
N ALA A 37 4.31 4.12 -30.42
CA ALA A 37 5.46 4.51 -31.22
C ALA A 37 5.23 5.81 -32.00
N GLU A 38 3.98 6.18 -32.26
CA GLU A 38 3.63 7.40 -32.99
C GLU A 38 3.58 8.64 -32.07
N GLN A 39 3.34 8.43 -30.78
CA GLN A 39 3.31 9.49 -29.76
C GLN A 39 4.19 9.12 -28.57
N VAL A 40 5.52 9.22 -28.77
CA VAL A 40 6.50 8.96 -27.72
C VAL A 40 6.33 9.99 -26.59
N GLN A 41 5.63 9.58 -25.55
CA GLN A 41 5.49 10.35 -24.32
C GLN A 41 6.50 9.86 -23.28
N SER A 42 7.05 10.80 -22.50
CA SER A 42 8.00 10.46 -21.44
C SER A 42 7.36 9.53 -20.40
N ILE A 43 8.11 8.53 -19.95
CA ILE A 43 7.70 7.62 -18.87
C ILE A 43 7.30 8.36 -17.58
N PHE A 44 7.83 9.58 -17.38
CA PHE A 44 7.56 10.45 -16.25
C PHE A 44 6.34 11.37 -16.43
N SER A 45 5.66 11.35 -17.59
CA SER A 45 4.49 12.17 -17.82
C SER A 45 3.30 11.71 -16.97
N PHE A 46 2.68 12.63 -16.23
CA PHE A 46 1.51 12.35 -15.38
C PHE A 46 0.21 12.12 -16.15
N ASP A 47 0.21 12.37 -17.47
CA ASP A 47 -0.91 12.03 -18.35
C ASP A 47 -1.01 10.51 -18.56
N LEU A 48 0.15 9.84 -18.56
CA LEU A 48 0.26 8.38 -18.63
C LEU A 48 0.02 7.71 -17.28
N ASN A 49 -0.48 6.48 -17.34
CA ASN A 49 -0.59 5.61 -16.16
C ASN A 49 0.78 5.37 -15.49
N SER A 50 1.88 5.36 -16.26
CA SER A 50 3.25 5.21 -15.73
C SER A 50 3.66 6.38 -14.83
N GLY A 51 3.32 7.63 -15.19
CA GLY A 51 3.62 8.79 -14.35
C GLY A 51 2.73 8.84 -13.11
N LYS A 52 1.45 8.48 -13.23
CA LYS A 52 0.55 8.35 -12.07
C LYS A 52 1.04 7.27 -11.09
N GLN A 53 1.64 6.19 -11.59
CA GLN A 53 2.21 5.14 -10.75
C GLN A 53 3.35 5.64 -9.86
N LEU A 54 4.14 6.63 -10.30
CA LEU A 54 5.21 7.21 -9.49
C LEU A 54 4.69 7.87 -8.21
N ILE A 55 3.49 8.47 -8.24
CA ILE A 55 2.86 9.05 -7.05
C ILE A 55 2.57 7.95 -6.03
N TRP A 56 2.07 6.80 -6.49
CA TRP A 56 1.79 5.65 -5.62
C TRP A 56 3.05 4.98 -5.10
N ILE A 57 4.11 4.90 -5.91
CA ILE A 57 5.42 4.39 -5.46
C ILE A 57 6.02 5.33 -4.40
N ALA A 58 5.98 6.64 -4.61
CA ALA A 58 6.43 7.61 -3.61
C ALA A 58 5.58 7.52 -2.33
N GLY A 59 4.26 7.42 -2.48
CA GLY A 59 3.33 7.25 -1.37
C GLY A 59 3.59 5.97 -0.57
N SER A 60 3.93 4.86 -1.22
CA SER A 60 4.24 3.60 -0.53
C SER A 60 5.55 3.69 0.26
N VAL A 61 6.58 4.36 -0.26
CA VAL A 61 7.83 4.61 0.47
C VAL A 61 7.57 5.45 1.72
N VAL A 62 6.77 6.51 1.61
CA VAL A 62 6.37 7.32 2.78
C VAL A 62 5.61 6.46 3.79
N LEU A 63 4.67 5.63 3.34
CA LEU A 63 3.89 4.75 4.21
C LEU A 63 4.77 3.72 4.93
N ILE A 64 5.75 3.13 4.24
CA ILE A 64 6.74 2.20 4.83
C ILE A 64 7.51 2.90 5.95
N ILE A 65 8.01 4.11 5.71
CA ILE A 65 8.77 4.87 6.72
C ILE A 65 7.88 5.17 7.94
N VAL A 66 6.64 5.62 7.72
CA VAL A 66 5.69 5.89 8.81
C VAL A 66 5.44 4.64 9.65
N ILE A 67 5.20 3.48 9.00
CA ILE A 67 4.98 2.21 9.71
C ILE A 67 6.22 1.79 10.49
N MET A 68 7.43 1.95 9.94
CA MET A 68 8.68 1.61 10.61
C MET A 68 8.98 2.46 11.84
N ILE A 69 8.47 3.69 11.90
CA ILE A 69 8.63 4.59 13.05
C ILE A 69 7.67 4.21 14.20
N ILE A 70 6.52 3.61 13.88
CA ILE A 70 5.51 3.23 14.87
C ILE A 70 5.97 1.96 15.60
N ASP A 71 5.93 2.01 16.94
CA ASP A 71 6.26 0.87 17.79
C ASP A 71 5.27 -0.29 17.57
N PHE A 72 5.77 -1.51 17.42
CA PHE A 72 4.95 -2.70 17.21
C PHE A 72 3.87 -2.89 18.30
N ARG A 73 4.14 -2.44 19.53
CA ARG A 73 3.19 -2.50 20.66
C ARG A 73 1.91 -1.71 20.41
N PHE A 74 1.98 -0.67 19.59
CA PHE A 74 0.80 0.07 19.14
C PHE A 74 -0.11 -0.84 18.32
N PHE A 75 0.44 -1.50 17.29
CA PHE A 75 -0.34 -2.40 16.44
C PHE A 75 -0.92 -3.58 17.23
N ASP A 76 -0.15 -4.15 18.16
CA ASP A 76 -0.65 -5.21 19.04
C ASP A 76 -1.78 -4.71 19.95
N SER A 77 -1.58 -3.60 20.66
CA SER A 77 -2.60 -3.06 21.58
C SER A 77 -3.90 -2.71 20.85
N PHE A 78 -3.81 -2.14 19.65
CA PHE A 78 -4.95 -1.64 18.88
C PHE A 78 -5.48 -2.61 17.82
N ALA A 79 -4.97 -3.85 17.72
CA ALA A 79 -5.31 -4.79 16.64
C ALA A 79 -6.83 -4.94 16.39
N TYR A 80 -7.62 -5.18 17.45
CA TYR A 80 -9.07 -5.34 17.31
C TYR A 80 -9.79 -4.05 16.91
N TYR A 81 -9.32 -2.89 17.37
CA TYR A 81 -9.87 -1.60 16.96
C TYR A 81 -9.56 -1.29 15.49
N ILE A 82 -8.34 -1.59 15.04
CA ILE A 82 -7.93 -1.46 13.64
C ILE A 82 -8.80 -2.37 12.76
N TYR A 83 -8.97 -3.64 13.16
CA TYR A 83 -9.84 -4.58 12.46
C TYR A 83 -11.29 -4.12 12.40
N ALA A 84 -11.88 -3.71 13.53
CA ALA A 84 -13.25 -3.20 13.57
C ALA A 84 -13.44 -1.97 12.68
N GLY A 85 -12.47 -1.05 12.65
CA GLY A 85 -12.49 0.12 11.78
C GLY A 85 -12.50 -0.23 10.29
N PHE A 86 -11.71 -1.23 9.88
CA PHE A 86 -11.69 -1.68 8.48
C PHE A 86 -12.92 -2.50 8.09
N ILE A 87 -13.47 -3.31 9.00
CA ILE A 87 -14.77 -3.96 8.80
C ILE A 87 -15.86 -2.90 8.60
N PHE A 88 -15.86 -1.84 9.40
CA PHE A 88 -16.77 -0.72 9.22
C PHE A 88 -16.59 -0.05 7.85
N MET A 89 -15.35 0.18 7.40
CA MET A 89 -15.10 0.68 6.03
C MET A 89 -15.62 -0.25 4.93
N LEU A 90 -15.54 -1.58 5.10
CA LEU A 90 -16.12 -2.53 4.16
C LEU A 90 -17.64 -2.43 4.11
N ILE A 91 -18.30 -2.20 5.24
CA ILE A 91 -19.75 -1.95 5.25
C ILE A 91 -20.05 -0.64 4.52
N LEU A 92 -19.28 0.41 4.78
CA LEU A 92 -19.46 1.71 4.14
C LEU A 92 -19.28 1.64 2.62
N VAL A 93 -18.35 0.84 2.10
CA VAL A 93 -18.12 0.77 0.64
C VAL A 93 -19.29 0.11 -0.10
N LEU A 94 -20.07 -0.76 0.57
CA LEU A 94 -21.29 -1.32 -0.02
C LEU A 94 -22.40 -0.27 -0.18
N LEU A 95 -22.46 0.70 0.73
CA LEU A 95 -23.47 1.75 0.74
C LEU A 95 -23.08 2.94 -0.15
N PHE A 96 -21.84 3.41 -0.01
CA PHE A 96 -21.34 4.66 -0.60
C PHE A 96 -20.25 4.46 -1.66
N GLY A 97 -19.82 3.22 -1.90
CA GLY A 97 -18.81 2.93 -2.92
C GLY A 97 -19.35 3.12 -4.33
N THR A 98 -18.44 3.42 -5.25
CA THR A 98 -18.74 3.51 -6.68
C THR A 98 -18.78 2.12 -7.30
N GLU A 99 -19.77 1.89 -8.14
CA GLU A 99 -19.88 0.64 -8.89
C GLU A 99 -18.94 0.65 -10.10
N ILE A 100 -18.03 -0.33 -10.16
CA ILE A 100 -17.07 -0.52 -11.24
C ILE A 100 -17.14 -1.97 -11.65
N ALA A 101 -17.43 -2.22 -12.94
CA ALA A 101 -17.61 -3.57 -13.48
C ALA A 101 -18.64 -4.42 -12.69
N GLY A 102 -19.75 -3.81 -12.26
CA GLY A 102 -20.83 -4.49 -11.54
C GLY A 102 -20.56 -4.76 -10.05
N ASN A 103 -19.47 -4.22 -9.49
CA ASN A 103 -19.10 -4.40 -8.08
C ASN A 103 -18.84 -3.05 -7.38
N LYS A 104 -19.33 -2.91 -6.14
CA LYS A 104 -19.06 -1.77 -5.25
C LYS A 104 -17.94 -2.12 -4.28
N SER A 105 -16.71 -1.85 -4.68
CA SER A 105 -15.51 -2.13 -3.87
C SER A 105 -14.55 -0.95 -3.73
N TRP A 106 -14.88 0.20 -4.32
CA TRP A 106 -13.99 1.36 -4.37
C TRP A 106 -14.66 2.63 -3.85
N PHE A 107 -13.92 3.38 -3.05
CA PHE A 107 -14.16 4.80 -2.85
C PHE A 107 -13.37 5.58 -3.90
N VAL A 108 -14.06 6.33 -4.76
CA VAL A 108 -13.43 7.18 -5.77
C VAL A 108 -13.45 8.62 -5.28
N LEU A 109 -12.26 9.14 -4.98
CA LEU A 109 -12.01 10.50 -4.48
C LEU A 109 -11.22 11.28 -5.54
N GLY A 110 -11.92 11.71 -6.59
CA GLY A 110 -11.31 12.38 -7.75
C GLY A 110 -10.28 11.47 -8.45
N PRO A 111 -8.99 11.85 -8.52
CA PRO A 111 -7.96 11.04 -9.17
C PRO A 111 -7.53 9.82 -8.34
N MET A 112 -7.90 9.76 -7.05
CA MET A 112 -7.51 8.71 -6.13
C MET A 112 -8.63 7.70 -5.97
N ARG A 113 -8.28 6.40 -5.97
CA ARG A 113 -9.24 5.32 -5.75
C ARG A 113 -8.72 4.50 -4.57
N LEU A 114 -9.54 4.40 -3.52
CA LEU A 114 -9.19 3.66 -2.31
C LEU A 114 -10.07 2.42 -2.23
N GLN A 115 -9.43 1.26 -2.12
CA GLN A 115 -10.08 -0.03 -1.95
C GLN A 115 -9.92 -0.50 -0.50
N PRO A 116 -10.97 -0.49 0.33
CA PRO A 116 -10.85 -0.86 1.75
C PRO A 116 -10.42 -2.31 1.98
N SER A 117 -10.72 -3.22 1.04
CA SER A 117 -10.34 -4.64 1.15
C SER A 117 -8.83 -4.85 1.18
N GLU A 118 -8.04 -3.94 0.58
CA GLU A 118 -6.59 -4.02 0.62
C GLU A 118 -6.06 -3.86 2.05
N PHE A 119 -6.55 -2.86 2.78
CA PHE A 119 -6.19 -2.62 4.17
C PHE A 119 -6.77 -3.66 5.12
N THR A 120 -7.98 -4.15 4.84
CA THR A 120 -8.64 -5.13 5.69
C THR A 120 -7.85 -6.44 5.78
N LYS A 121 -7.17 -6.88 4.71
CA LYS A 121 -6.30 -8.08 4.75
C LYS A 121 -5.25 -7.99 5.87
N PHE A 122 -4.58 -6.85 5.98
CA PHE A 122 -3.58 -6.61 7.02
C PHE A 122 -4.21 -6.52 8.41
N ALA A 123 -5.34 -5.82 8.53
CA ALA A 123 -6.06 -5.68 9.79
C ALA A 123 -6.57 -7.03 10.33
N THR A 124 -7.07 -7.90 9.46
CA THR A 124 -7.49 -9.26 9.79
C THR A 124 -6.29 -10.09 10.26
N ALA A 125 -5.17 -10.06 9.52
CA ALA A 125 -3.97 -10.80 9.91
C ALA A 125 -3.47 -10.36 11.30
N LEU A 126 -3.49 -9.06 11.58
CA LEU A 126 -3.12 -8.49 12.87
C LEU A 126 -4.06 -8.93 14.00
N ALA A 127 -5.37 -8.87 13.80
CA ALA A 127 -6.36 -9.29 14.79
C ALA A 127 -6.30 -10.80 15.09
N VAL A 128 -6.09 -11.62 14.05
CA VAL A 128 -5.92 -13.07 14.21
C VAL A 128 -4.63 -13.39 14.94
N ALA A 129 -3.52 -12.72 14.62
CA ALA A 129 -2.26 -12.88 15.35
C ALA A 129 -2.42 -12.55 16.84
N LYS A 130 -3.11 -11.45 17.17
CA LYS A 130 -3.42 -11.09 18.56
C LYS A 130 -4.28 -12.14 19.26
N PHE A 131 -5.30 -12.65 18.59
CA PHE A 131 -6.18 -13.69 19.14
C PHE A 131 -5.42 -14.95 19.54
N PHE A 132 -4.44 -15.38 18.74
CA PHE A 132 -3.60 -16.54 19.07
C PHE A 132 -2.47 -16.25 20.07
N SER A 133 -2.09 -14.98 20.22
CA SER A 133 -1.06 -14.56 21.19
C SER A 133 -1.62 -14.32 22.60
N THR A 134 -2.94 -14.31 22.76
CA THR A 134 -3.64 -14.15 24.05
C THR A 134 -3.91 -15.51 24.66
#